data_AF-A0A1A2MTV7-F1
#
_entry.id   AF-A0A1A2MTV7-F1
#
_cell.length_a   1.000
_cell.length_b   1.000
_cell.length_c   1.000
_cell.angle_alpha   90.00
_cell.angle_beta   90.00
_cell.angle_gamma   90.00
#
_symmetry.space_group_name_H-M   'P 1'
#
loop_
_entity.id
_entity.type
_entity.pdbx_description
1 polymer ?
#
loop_
_entity_poly.entity_id
_entity_poly.type
_entity_poly.pdbx_seq_one_letter_code
_entity_poly.pdbx_strand_id
1 'polypeptide(L)'
;MSAVSGRPLPLITQDNEFFWASGADGKLRLQECQACQSLIHPPAPVCRYCRSLDVGVRAVSGRATLAGFTLNERFSLPGLAAPYVIAQVAIAEDPRIRLTTNIIECEPDRLKLGQQVEVVFEHVEDIWFPLFRPVLDAEAGPLPTDEIAPERFGEHVRPMLTQEKFEDKVALTGIGMSPIGRRLMQPPLTLTVQACGAAIADAGLTFADIDGLSTYPGAINVGGFGEGGVTALEAALGIRPTWHNGAMETFGPGGSLIAAMQAVACGLARHVLCFRTLWEATNGELMKQGKISPSMGRMSGWQMPFGATSAAHTLAMNAQRHFHRYGTTKETLGWIALNQRANAELNPTAIYRSPMTMDDYLNARPITTPFGLYDCDVPCDGAIAVIVSAVDTARDLAKPPVLVEAVGTQIIERIDWDQSTLTHEPQVLGQAAHVWTRTSLRPDDVDVAELYDGFTMNCLSWIEALGFCGIGEAKEFLDGGKNIARDGQLPLNTHGGQLSHGRTHGMGLVHEAITQLRGEAGDRQVADARIGVVSSGGLTPSGVLLLRADT
;
A
#
# COMPACT_ATOMS: atom_id res chain seq x y z
N MET A 1 5.18 -26.22 -33.99
CA MET A 1 4.27 -25.59 -33.01
C MET A 1 5.16 -24.69 -32.17
N SER A 2 5.07 -23.37 -32.38
CA SER A 2 5.87 -22.39 -31.65
C SER A 2 5.62 -22.58 -30.15
N ALA A 3 6.68 -22.68 -29.34
CA ALA A 3 6.54 -22.73 -27.90
C ALA A 3 5.77 -21.48 -27.47
N VAL A 4 4.58 -21.67 -26.89
CA VAL A 4 3.82 -20.60 -26.25
C VAL A 4 4.78 -19.92 -25.29
N SER A 5 5.04 -18.62 -25.46
CA SER A 5 6.14 -17.94 -24.75
C SER A 5 6.00 -18.04 -23.23
N GLY A 6 4.80 -18.33 -22.73
CA GLY A 6 4.46 -18.39 -21.31
C GLY A 6 4.30 -17.01 -20.69
N ARG A 7 4.73 -15.95 -21.39
CA ARG A 7 4.67 -14.58 -20.91
C ARG A 7 3.22 -14.20 -20.58
N PRO A 8 2.97 -13.62 -19.39
CA PRO A 8 1.64 -13.16 -19.03
C PRO A 8 1.11 -12.13 -20.04
N LEU A 9 0.01 -12.46 -20.72
CA LEU A 9 -0.55 -11.63 -21.80
C LEU A 9 -1.59 -10.63 -21.27
N PRO A 10 -1.62 -9.39 -21.80
CA PRO A 10 -2.64 -8.41 -21.45
C PRO A 10 -4.03 -8.82 -21.94
N LEU A 11 -5.05 -8.42 -21.18
CA LEU A 11 -6.44 -8.48 -21.61
C LEU A 11 -6.70 -7.39 -22.66
N ILE A 12 -7.06 -7.83 -23.87
CA ILE A 12 -7.43 -6.94 -24.97
C ILE A 12 -8.89 -6.52 -24.85
N THR A 13 -9.11 -5.22 -24.96
CA THR A 13 -10.42 -4.58 -25.00
C THR A 13 -10.47 -3.63 -26.20
N GLN A 14 -11.67 -3.18 -26.57
CA GLN A 14 -11.85 -2.20 -27.64
C GLN A 14 -11.04 -0.91 -27.39
N ASP A 15 -10.85 -0.53 -26.13
CA ASP A 15 -10.17 0.70 -25.74
C ASP A 15 -8.64 0.59 -25.76
N ASN A 16 -8.07 -0.63 -25.75
CA ASN A 16 -6.62 -0.83 -25.67
C ASN A 16 -6.02 -1.65 -26.81
N GLU A 17 -6.83 -2.23 -27.69
CA GLU A 17 -6.36 -3.04 -28.83
C GLU A 17 -5.35 -2.26 -29.68
N PHE A 18 -5.61 -0.98 -29.94
CA PHE A 18 -4.70 -0.13 -30.71
C PHE A 18 -3.29 -0.07 -30.10
N PHE A 19 -3.17 -0.10 -28.77
CA PHE A 19 -1.90 -0.03 -28.05
C PHE A 19 -1.18 -1.37 -28.14
N TRP A 20 -1.87 -2.47 -27.88
CA TRP A 20 -1.23 -3.80 -27.88
C TRP A 20 -0.97 -4.35 -29.28
N ALA A 21 -1.68 -3.86 -30.30
CA ALA A 21 -1.37 -4.06 -31.71
C ALA A 21 -0.31 -3.07 -32.24
N SER A 22 0.07 -2.05 -31.45
CA SER A 22 1.13 -1.12 -31.82
C SER A 22 2.45 -1.86 -31.86
N GLY A 23 3.14 -1.77 -32.99
CA GLY A 23 4.38 -2.51 -33.24
C GLY A 23 4.30 -3.41 -34.47
N ALA A 24 3.09 -3.77 -34.94
CA ALA A 24 2.92 -4.52 -36.19
C ALA A 24 3.55 -3.83 -37.40
N ASP A 25 3.56 -2.49 -37.41
CA ASP A 25 4.23 -1.64 -38.40
C ASP A 25 5.44 -0.88 -37.83
N GLY A 26 5.96 -1.31 -36.68
CA GLY A 26 7.11 -0.71 -35.99
C GLY A 26 6.83 0.64 -35.30
N LYS A 27 5.57 1.04 -35.14
CA LYS A 27 5.21 2.32 -34.50
C LYS A 27 4.46 2.13 -33.19
N LEU A 28 4.92 2.82 -32.14
CA LEU A 28 4.22 2.96 -30.88
C LEU A 28 3.08 3.98 -31.03
N ARG A 29 1.87 3.62 -30.59
CA ARG A 29 0.73 4.54 -30.59
C ARG A 29 0.18 4.72 -29.18
N LEU A 30 -0.26 5.94 -28.90
CA LEU A 30 -0.93 6.32 -27.67
C LEU A 30 -2.24 7.02 -27.99
N GLN A 31 -3.18 7.01 -27.05
CA GLN A 31 -4.38 7.82 -27.17
C GLN A 31 -4.01 9.29 -26.98
N GLU A 32 -4.63 10.17 -27.75
CA GLU A 32 -4.49 11.62 -27.61
C GLU A 32 -5.86 12.28 -27.48
N CYS A 33 -5.89 13.45 -26.84
CA CYS A 33 -7.01 14.36 -26.98
C CYS A 33 -6.83 15.21 -28.24
N GLN A 34 -7.75 15.13 -29.19
CA GLN A 34 -7.69 15.93 -30.42
C GLN A 34 -7.93 17.44 -30.15
N ALA A 35 -8.60 17.78 -29.05
CA ALA A 35 -8.86 19.17 -28.66
C ALA A 35 -7.67 19.89 -28.01
N CYS A 36 -6.94 19.23 -27.10
CA CYS A 36 -5.82 19.85 -26.37
C CYS A 36 -4.46 19.18 -26.62
N GLN A 37 -4.41 18.21 -27.53
CA GLN A 37 -3.21 17.48 -27.98
C GLN A 37 -2.42 16.75 -26.89
N SER A 38 -2.97 16.64 -25.68
CA SER A 38 -2.36 15.91 -24.58
C SER A 38 -2.47 14.41 -24.83
N LEU A 39 -1.40 13.68 -24.51
CA LEU A 39 -1.43 12.22 -24.55
C LEU A 39 -2.19 11.67 -23.33
N ILE A 40 -2.80 10.49 -23.49
CA ILE A 40 -3.63 9.83 -22.49
C ILE A 40 -3.13 8.39 -22.33
N HIS A 41 -2.73 8.06 -21.10
CA HIS A 41 -2.38 6.71 -20.68
C HIS A 41 -2.72 6.50 -19.20
N PRO A 42 -3.31 5.35 -18.82
CA PRO A 42 -4.02 4.41 -19.70
C PRO A 42 -5.09 5.07 -20.60
N PRO A 43 -5.51 4.46 -21.71
CA PRO A 43 -6.60 4.96 -22.54
C PRO A 43 -7.88 5.18 -21.71
N ALA A 44 -8.58 6.26 -22.00
CA ALA A 44 -9.80 6.67 -21.32
C ALA A 44 -10.82 7.24 -22.33
N PRO A 45 -12.13 7.21 -22.03
CA PRO A 45 -13.15 7.78 -22.92
C PRO A 45 -13.16 9.31 -22.94
N VAL A 46 -12.32 9.97 -22.14
CA VAL A 46 -12.29 11.42 -21.94
C VAL A 46 -10.89 11.91 -21.62
N CYS A 47 -10.53 13.09 -22.11
CA CYS A 47 -9.30 13.76 -21.73
C CYS A 47 -9.39 14.27 -20.28
N ARG A 48 -8.52 13.79 -19.38
CA ARG A 48 -8.47 14.28 -17.99
C ARG A 48 -8.18 15.79 -17.86
N TYR A 49 -7.47 16.38 -18.83
CA TYR A 49 -6.99 17.76 -18.75
C TYR A 49 -8.05 18.78 -19.17
N CYS A 50 -8.72 18.56 -20.31
CA CYS A 50 -9.72 19.50 -20.85
C CYS A 50 -11.15 18.95 -20.84
N ARG A 51 -11.36 17.69 -20.43
CA ARG A 51 -12.64 16.98 -20.40
C ARG A 51 -13.30 16.77 -21.76
N SER A 52 -12.57 16.99 -22.85
CA SER A 52 -13.04 16.67 -24.20
C SER A 52 -13.21 15.17 -24.38
N LEU A 53 -14.31 14.78 -25.03
CA LEU A 53 -14.58 13.41 -25.49
C LEU A 53 -13.98 13.14 -26.88
N ASP A 54 -13.40 14.16 -27.51
CA ASP A 54 -12.73 14.05 -28.80
C ASP A 54 -11.33 13.44 -28.60
N VAL A 55 -11.29 12.11 -28.59
CA VAL A 55 -10.09 11.30 -28.39
C VAL A 55 -9.75 10.53 -29.66
N GLY A 56 -8.46 10.52 -30.00
CA GLY A 56 -7.92 9.82 -31.16
C GLY A 56 -6.72 8.97 -30.78
N VAL A 57 -6.12 8.33 -31.78
CA VAL A 57 -4.88 7.56 -31.62
C VAL A 57 -3.80 8.21 -32.48
N ARG A 58 -2.63 8.44 -31.88
CA ARG A 58 -1.47 9.05 -32.54
C ARG A 58 -0.25 8.16 -32.42
N ALA A 59 0.50 8.05 -33.52
CA ALA A 59 1.84 7.48 -33.47
C ALA A 59 2.81 8.46 -32.80
N VAL A 60 3.60 7.95 -31.84
CA VAL A 60 4.70 8.69 -31.21
C VAL A 60 6.04 8.22 -31.79
N SER A 61 7.09 8.99 -31.55
CA SER A 61 8.46 8.75 -32.01
C SER A 61 9.06 7.45 -31.49
N GLY A 62 8.51 6.90 -30.40
CA GLY A 62 9.08 5.75 -29.70
C GLY A 62 10.28 6.09 -28.82
N ARG A 63 10.65 7.38 -28.71
CA ARG A 63 11.70 7.82 -27.78
C ARG A 63 11.12 8.13 -26.41
N ALA A 64 11.88 7.82 -25.37
CA ALA A 64 11.50 8.07 -23.99
C ALA A 64 12.72 8.32 -23.10
N THR A 65 12.46 8.86 -21.91
CA THR A 65 13.46 9.02 -20.84
C THR A 65 13.23 7.97 -19.77
N LEU A 66 14.28 7.28 -19.32
CA LEU A 66 14.21 6.33 -18.22
C LEU A 66 13.88 7.06 -16.91
N ALA A 67 12.62 6.95 -16.49
CA ALA A 67 12.05 7.69 -15.37
C ALA A 67 12.26 6.98 -14.04
N GLY A 68 12.33 5.65 -14.03
CA GLY A 68 12.59 4.80 -12.87
C GLY A 68 12.84 3.37 -13.33
N PHE A 69 13.64 2.62 -12.58
CA PHE A 69 13.84 1.19 -12.87
C PHE A 69 14.19 0.38 -11.62
N THR A 70 13.97 -0.93 -11.72
CA THR A 70 14.36 -1.90 -10.71
C THR A 70 14.79 -3.19 -11.38
N LEU A 71 15.79 -3.86 -10.81
CA LEU A 71 16.20 -5.19 -11.23
C LEU A 71 15.46 -6.21 -10.39
N ASN A 72 14.50 -6.92 -11.00
CA ASN A 72 13.79 -8.00 -10.33
C ASN A 72 14.69 -9.24 -10.27
N GLU A 73 15.00 -9.70 -9.05
CA GLU A 73 15.88 -10.85 -8.80
C GLU A 73 15.09 -12.09 -8.39
N ARG A 74 13.85 -11.91 -7.91
CA ARG A 74 13.07 -12.97 -7.24
C ARG A 74 11.92 -13.51 -8.07
N PHE A 75 11.13 -12.64 -8.71
CA PHE A 75 9.83 -13.03 -9.25
C PHE A 75 9.96 -13.48 -10.70
N SER A 76 10.08 -14.79 -10.91
CA SER A 76 10.03 -15.38 -12.25
C SER A 76 8.59 -15.66 -12.67
N LEU A 77 8.29 -15.38 -13.93
CA LEU A 77 7.05 -15.74 -14.60
C LEU A 77 7.37 -16.67 -15.76
N PRO A 78 6.41 -17.50 -16.22
CA PRO A 78 6.63 -18.23 -17.46
C PRO A 78 6.94 -17.21 -18.58
N GLY A 79 7.95 -17.48 -19.40
CA GLY A 79 8.43 -16.55 -20.43
C GLY A 79 9.27 -15.36 -19.96
N LEU A 80 9.39 -15.13 -18.65
CA LEU A 80 10.17 -14.02 -18.09
C LEU A 80 10.88 -14.47 -16.81
N ALA A 81 12.03 -15.13 -16.99
CA ALA A 81 12.83 -15.65 -15.89
C ALA A 81 13.68 -14.51 -15.27
N ALA A 82 13.69 -14.41 -13.94
CA ALA A 82 14.61 -13.52 -13.24
C ALA A 82 16.09 -13.92 -13.48
N PRO A 83 17.01 -12.95 -13.60
CA PRO A 83 16.80 -11.51 -13.42
C PRO A 83 16.33 -10.78 -14.69
N TYR A 84 15.50 -9.75 -14.52
CA TYR A 84 15.11 -8.84 -15.60
C TYR A 84 14.79 -7.43 -15.07
N VAL A 85 14.98 -6.42 -15.92
CA VAL A 85 14.70 -5.02 -15.58
C VAL A 85 13.24 -4.70 -15.81
N ILE A 86 12.61 -4.11 -14.80
CA ILE A 86 11.32 -3.44 -14.91
C ILE A 86 11.59 -1.95 -14.83
N ALA A 87 10.98 -1.18 -15.72
CA ALA A 87 11.18 0.26 -15.79
C ALA A 87 9.88 1.01 -16.01
N GLN A 88 9.89 2.28 -15.61
CA GLN A 88 8.98 3.30 -16.08
C GLN A 88 9.74 4.23 -17.02
N VAL A 89 9.21 4.44 -18.22
CA VAL A 89 9.78 5.35 -19.22
C VAL A 89 8.79 6.49 -19.49
N ALA A 90 9.27 7.73 -19.45
CA ALA A 90 8.47 8.92 -19.76
C ALA A 90 8.59 9.26 -21.24
N ILE A 91 7.45 9.33 -21.93
CA ILE A 91 7.40 9.53 -23.38
C ILE A 91 7.92 10.92 -23.75
N ALA A 92 8.80 11.01 -24.75
CA ALA A 92 9.49 12.25 -25.10
C ALA A 92 8.53 13.40 -25.47
N GLU A 93 7.40 13.07 -26.12
CA GLU A 93 6.39 14.05 -26.53
C GLU A 93 5.52 14.56 -25.39
N ASP A 94 5.37 13.78 -24.31
CA ASP A 94 4.59 14.17 -23.14
C ASP A 94 5.13 13.44 -21.89
N PRO A 95 6.04 14.05 -21.11
CA PRO A 95 6.70 13.39 -19.98
C PRO A 95 5.74 13.09 -18.81
N ARG A 96 4.50 13.58 -18.87
CA ARG A 96 3.42 13.21 -17.93
C ARG A 96 2.93 11.78 -18.18
N ILE A 97 3.12 11.27 -19.40
CA ILE A 97 2.77 9.90 -19.77
C ILE A 97 3.96 8.99 -19.57
N ARG A 98 3.79 8.00 -18.70
CA ARG A 98 4.79 6.98 -18.41
C ARG A 98 4.28 5.62 -18.82
N LEU A 99 5.17 4.76 -19.29
CA LEU A 99 4.85 3.37 -19.58
C LEU A 99 5.68 2.48 -18.67
N THR A 100 5.02 1.51 -18.04
CA THR A 100 5.74 0.38 -17.44
C THR A 100 6.20 -0.55 -18.56
N THR A 101 7.45 -0.98 -18.51
CA THR A 101 8.10 -1.74 -19.59
C THR A 101 9.29 -2.55 -19.05
N ASN A 102 9.96 -3.30 -19.91
CA ASN A 102 11.28 -3.85 -19.63
C ASN A 102 12.36 -3.11 -20.41
N ILE A 103 13.51 -2.90 -19.79
CA ILE A 103 14.72 -2.48 -20.49
C ILE A 103 15.49 -3.72 -20.94
N ILE A 104 15.77 -3.80 -22.23
CA ILE A 104 16.51 -4.88 -22.86
C ILE A 104 17.78 -4.37 -23.54
N GLU A 105 18.62 -5.28 -24.02
CA GLU A 105 19.88 -4.97 -24.73
C GLU A 105 20.82 -4.07 -23.90
N CYS A 106 20.81 -4.23 -22.58
CA CYS A 106 21.66 -3.47 -21.65
C CYS A 106 22.00 -4.30 -20.40
N GLU A 107 23.20 -4.13 -19.88
CA GLU A 107 23.57 -4.62 -18.55
C GLU A 107 22.90 -3.73 -17.48
N PRO A 108 22.16 -4.31 -16.50
CA PRO A 108 21.38 -3.53 -15.53
C PRO A 108 22.18 -2.51 -14.71
N ASP A 109 23.47 -2.78 -14.45
CA ASP A 109 24.38 -1.92 -13.69
C ASP A 109 24.79 -0.65 -14.45
N ARG A 110 24.58 -0.62 -15.78
CA ARG A 110 24.86 0.54 -16.63
C ARG A 110 23.67 1.49 -16.75
N LEU A 111 22.49 1.09 -16.29
CA LEU A 111 21.29 1.91 -16.38
C LEU A 111 21.35 3.10 -15.43
N LYS A 112 20.91 4.26 -15.92
CA LYS A 112 20.87 5.50 -15.15
C LYS A 112 19.55 6.22 -15.38
N LEU A 113 19.03 6.82 -14.31
CA LEU A 113 17.91 7.76 -14.41
C LEU A 113 18.26 8.87 -15.41
N GLY A 114 17.30 9.23 -16.28
CA GLY A 114 17.47 10.27 -17.30
C GLY A 114 18.03 9.73 -18.63
N GLN A 115 18.50 8.49 -18.67
CA GLN A 115 18.99 7.87 -19.89
C GLN A 115 17.92 7.84 -20.98
N GLN A 116 18.30 8.19 -22.21
CA GLN A 116 17.41 8.14 -23.35
C GLN A 116 17.28 6.69 -23.83
N VAL A 117 16.04 6.30 -24.11
CA VAL A 117 15.69 4.96 -24.57
C VAL A 117 14.79 5.04 -25.78
N GLU A 118 14.82 4.01 -26.62
CA GLU A 118 13.96 3.88 -27.80
C GLU A 118 13.18 2.57 -27.76
N VAL A 119 11.96 2.61 -28.29
CA VAL A 119 11.04 1.47 -28.31
C VAL A 119 11.53 0.40 -29.29
N VAL A 120 11.38 -0.85 -28.86
CA VAL A 120 11.53 -2.06 -29.66
C VAL A 120 10.36 -2.98 -29.34
N PHE A 121 9.93 -3.79 -30.31
CA PHE A 121 8.73 -4.60 -30.16
C PHE A 121 9.07 -6.08 -30.07
N GLU A 122 8.59 -6.74 -29.02
CA GLU A 122 8.58 -8.20 -28.91
C GLU A 122 7.18 -8.69 -29.28
N HIS A 123 7.09 -9.56 -30.30
CA HIS A 123 5.82 -10.09 -30.77
C HIS A 123 5.52 -11.46 -30.13
N VAL A 124 4.39 -11.56 -29.43
CA VAL A 124 3.90 -12.78 -28.80
C VAL A 124 2.40 -12.92 -29.11
N GLU A 125 2.05 -13.97 -29.85
CA GLU A 125 0.67 -14.22 -30.29
C GLU A 125 0.06 -13.05 -31.09
N ASP A 126 -0.86 -12.30 -30.48
CA ASP A 126 -1.55 -11.11 -31.00
C ASP A 126 -1.06 -9.81 -30.36
N ILE A 127 0.01 -9.87 -29.55
CA ILE A 127 0.53 -8.77 -28.75
C ILE A 127 1.91 -8.36 -29.25
N TRP A 128 2.10 -7.06 -29.42
CA TRP A 128 3.40 -6.43 -29.61
C TRP A 128 3.75 -5.68 -28.34
N PHE A 129 4.62 -6.26 -27.52
CA PHE A 129 5.08 -5.63 -26.29
C PHE A 129 6.01 -4.46 -26.63
N PRO A 130 5.70 -3.22 -26.22
CA PRO A 130 6.61 -2.09 -26.34
C PRO A 130 7.68 -2.18 -25.25
N LEU A 131 8.80 -2.82 -25.59
CA LEU A 131 10.01 -2.85 -24.77
C LEU A 131 10.89 -1.66 -25.13
N PHE A 132 11.90 -1.38 -24.32
CA PHE A 132 12.81 -0.25 -24.58
C PHE A 132 14.26 -0.69 -24.45
N ARG A 133 15.13 -0.06 -25.23
CA ARG A 133 16.58 -0.22 -25.12
C ARG A 133 17.27 1.14 -25.04
N PRO A 134 18.45 1.24 -24.41
CA PRO A 134 19.22 2.48 -24.41
C PRO A 134 19.58 2.97 -25.80
N VAL A 135 19.47 4.29 -26.00
CA VAL A 135 20.08 4.97 -27.14
C VAL A 135 21.55 5.19 -26.82
N LEU A 136 22.45 4.59 -27.62
CA LEU A 136 23.89 4.76 -27.45
C LEU A 136 24.30 6.21 -27.68
N ASP A 137 25.25 6.68 -26.87
CA ASP A 137 25.84 8.04 -26.95
C ASP A 137 24.84 9.21 -26.85
N ALA A 138 23.64 8.97 -26.35
CA ALA A 138 22.67 10.02 -26.07
C ALA A 138 22.97 10.72 -24.74
N GLU A 139 22.87 12.05 -24.73
CA GLU A 139 22.90 12.82 -23.48
C GLU A 139 21.68 12.48 -22.62
N ALA A 140 21.85 12.52 -21.29
CA ALA A 140 20.75 12.32 -20.37
C ALA A 140 19.71 13.44 -20.54
N GLY A 141 18.44 13.06 -20.64
CA GLY A 141 17.33 13.98 -20.71
C GLY A 141 16.83 14.37 -19.32
N PRO A 142 15.99 15.42 -19.23
CA PRO A 142 15.38 15.80 -17.98
C PRO A 142 14.45 14.69 -17.47
N LEU A 143 14.51 14.42 -16.17
CA LEU A 143 13.58 13.50 -15.53
C LEU A 143 12.16 14.10 -15.48
N PRO A 144 11.10 13.27 -15.59
CA PRO A 144 9.74 13.76 -15.37
C PRO A 144 9.58 14.24 -13.94
N THR A 145 8.68 15.23 -13.77
CA THR A 145 8.26 15.78 -12.49
C THR A 145 6.81 15.36 -12.20
N ASP A 146 6.43 15.40 -10.93
CA ASP A 146 5.05 15.16 -10.50
C ASP A 146 4.12 16.27 -11.01
N GLU A 147 2.84 15.93 -11.26
CA GLU A 147 1.80 16.91 -11.63
C GLU A 147 1.57 17.92 -10.50
N ILE A 148 1.67 17.46 -9.25
CA ILE A 148 1.66 18.25 -8.02
C ILE A 148 2.94 17.91 -7.27
N ALA A 149 3.77 18.92 -6.96
CA ALA A 149 4.97 18.69 -6.16
C ALA A 149 4.58 18.18 -4.75
N PRO A 150 5.32 17.23 -4.14
CA PRO A 150 4.92 16.62 -2.87
C PRO A 150 4.65 17.62 -1.74
N GLU A 151 5.46 18.67 -1.63
CA GLU A 151 5.31 19.77 -0.66
C GLU A 151 4.06 20.65 -0.87
N ARG A 152 3.33 20.51 -1.99
CA ARG A 152 2.18 21.34 -2.35
C ARG A 152 0.83 20.64 -2.21
N PHE A 153 0.77 19.39 -1.75
CA PHE A 153 -0.50 18.66 -1.61
C PHE A 153 -1.49 19.34 -0.66
N GLY A 154 -1.00 20.04 0.37
CA GLY A 154 -1.82 20.85 1.27
C GLY A 154 -2.59 22.00 0.60
N GLU A 155 -2.19 22.42 -0.60
CA GLU A 155 -2.93 23.46 -1.37
C GLU A 155 -4.19 22.89 -2.04
N HIS A 156 -4.30 21.57 -2.15
CA HIS A 156 -5.34 20.88 -2.92
C HIS A 156 -6.36 20.14 -2.04
N VAL A 157 -6.15 20.10 -0.72
CA VAL A 157 -7.10 19.49 0.22
C VAL A 157 -8.35 20.35 0.40
N ARG A 158 -9.48 19.69 0.59
CA ARG A 158 -10.75 20.35 0.91
C ARG A 158 -10.82 20.63 2.41
N PRO A 159 -11.28 21.81 2.83
CA PRO A 159 -11.60 22.03 4.24
C PRO A 159 -12.80 21.18 4.65
N MET A 160 -12.99 21.00 5.95
CA MET A 160 -14.21 20.39 6.47
C MET A 160 -15.46 21.14 5.99
N LEU A 161 -16.51 20.40 5.62
CA LEU A 161 -17.79 20.97 5.21
C LEU A 161 -18.53 21.61 6.40
N THR A 162 -18.45 20.99 7.57
CA THR A 162 -19.07 21.42 8.84
C THR A 162 -18.09 21.23 10.00
N GLN A 163 -18.38 21.84 11.15
CA GLN A 163 -17.63 21.59 12.39
C GLN A 163 -18.07 20.31 13.11
N GLU A 164 -19.25 19.77 12.77
CA GLU A 164 -19.70 18.47 13.28
C GLU A 164 -18.95 17.34 12.57
N LYS A 165 -18.17 16.58 13.33
CA LYS A 165 -17.40 15.43 12.85
C LYS A 165 -18.17 14.14 13.09
N PHE A 166 -18.11 13.22 12.13
CA PHE A 166 -18.68 11.87 12.35
C PHE A 166 -17.82 11.08 13.36
N GLU A 167 -16.53 11.42 13.42
CA GLU A 167 -15.55 10.88 14.35
C GLU A 167 -15.97 11.07 15.82
N ASP A 168 -16.65 12.18 16.14
CA ASP A 168 -17.12 12.48 17.50
C ASP A 168 -18.28 11.56 17.96
N LYS A 169 -18.88 10.79 17.05
CA LYS A 169 -20.02 9.90 17.32
C LYS A 169 -19.61 8.44 17.53
N VAL A 170 -18.31 8.13 17.42
CA VAL A 170 -17.81 6.75 17.40
C VAL A 170 -16.65 6.56 18.36
N ALA A 171 -16.46 5.32 18.78
CA ALA A 171 -15.33 4.88 19.58
C ALA A 171 -14.84 3.50 19.14
N LEU A 172 -13.54 3.25 19.28
CA LEU A 172 -12.94 1.93 19.14
C LEU A 172 -12.94 1.24 20.51
N THR A 173 -13.72 0.17 20.64
CA THR A 173 -14.09 -0.35 21.97
C THR A 173 -13.64 -1.79 22.23
N GLY A 174 -13.33 -2.55 21.19
CA GLY A 174 -12.81 -3.91 21.31
C GLY A 174 -11.72 -4.17 20.29
N ILE A 175 -10.65 -4.86 20.68
CA ILE A 175 -9.61 -5.35 19.78
C ILE A 175 -9.35 -6.84 19.98
N GLY A 176 -9.03 -7.54 18.91
CA GLY A 176 -8.79 -8.97 18.94
C GLY A 176 -7.82 -9.41 17.86
N MET A 177 -7.08 -10.47 18.15
CA MET A 177 -6.05 -11.01 17.28
C MET A 177 -6.04 -12.53 17.39
N SER A 178 -5.97 -13.23 16.25
CA SER A 178 -5.69 -14.66 16.22
C SER A 178 -4.21 -14.93 16.49
N PRO A 179 -3.76 -16.19 16.63
CA PRO A 179 -2.34 -16.48 16.48
C PRO A 179 -1.84 -15.93 15.14
N ILE A 180 -0.72 -15.20 15.18
CA ILE A 180 0.01 -14.73 14.01
C ILE A 180 1.23 -15.62 13.83
N GLY A 181 1.45 -16.10 12.61
CA GLY A 181 2.57 -16.97 12.32
C GLY A 181 2.77 -17.21 10.84
N ARG A 182 3.65 -18.15 10.50
CA ARG A 182 3.90 -18.54 9.11
C ARG A 182 3.53 -19.99 8.90
N ARG A 183 2.74 -20.26 7.85
CA ARG A 183 2.34 -21.62 7.48
C ARG A 183 1.64 -22.32 8.64
N LEU A 184 0.67 -21.63 9.24
CA LEU A 184 -0.12 -22.17 10.34
C LEU A 184 -0.95 -23.39 9.91
N MET A 185 -1.20 -23.56 8.60
CA MET A 185 -2.00 -24.64 8.02
C MET A 185 -3.43 -24.72 8.61
N GLN A 186 -3.91 -23.61 9.18
CA GLN A 186 -5.28 -23.46 9.66
C GLN A 186 -6.13 -22.78 8.60
N PRO A 187 -7.41 -23.14 8.44
CA PRO A 187 -8.30 -22.42 7.53
C PRO A 187 -8.41 -20.93 7.89
N PRO A 188 -8.46 -20.01 6.91
CA PRO A 188 -8.50 -18.57 7.17
C PRO A 188 -9.72 -18.13 8.00
N LEU A 189 -10.87 -18.78 7.80
CA LEU A 189 -12.08 -18.49 8.56
C LEU A 189 -11.93 -18.84 10.06
N THR A 190 -11.14 -19.86 10.40
CA THR A 190 -10.84 -20.20 11.80
C THR A 190 -10.09 -19.08 12.50
N LEU A 191 -9.07 -18.51 11.85
CA LEU A 191 -8.31 -17.37 12.37
C LEU A 191 -9.21 -16.15 12.54
N THR A 192 -10.09 -15.91 11.55
CA THR A 192 -11.07 -14.81 11.59
C THR A 192 -12.00 -14.93 12.80
N VAL A 193 -12.59 -16.11 13.02
CA VAL A 193 -13.49 -16.37 14.16
C VAL A 193 -12.78 -16.16 15.50
N GLN A 194 -11.52 -16.58 15.63
CA GLN A 194 -10.73 -16.38 16.85
C GLN A 194 -10.49 -14.88 17.13
N ALA A 195 -10.06 -14.12 16.13
CA ALA A 195 -9.84 -12.69 16.28
C ALA A 195 -11.14 -11.94 16.61
N CYS A 196 -12.23 -12.28 15.93
CA CYS A 196 -13.55 -11.71 16.17
C CYS A 196 -14.07 -11.99 17.59
N GLY A 197 -13.95 -13.25 18.04
CA GLY A 197 -14.33 -13.64 19.40
C GLY A 197 -13.50 -12.90 20.46
N ALA A 198 -12.20 -12.73 20.22
CA ALA A 198 -11.33 -11.95 21.11
C ALA A 198 -11.75 -10.48 21.18
N ALA A 199 -12.07 -9.83 20.05
CA ALA A 199 -12.49 -8.43 20.03
C ALA A 199 -13.84 -8.20 20.73
N ILE A 200 -14.77 -9.13 20.57
CA ILE A 200 -16.08 -9.11 21.26
C ILE A 200 -15.88 -9.25 22.77
N ALA A 201 -15.06 -10.21 23.20
CA ALA A 201 -14.74 -10.40 24.61
C ALA A 201 -14.00 -9.19 25.20
N ASP A 202 -13.08 -8.57 24.45
CA ASP A 202 -12.33 -7.38 24.84
C ASP A 202 -13.26 -6.18 25.09
N ALA A 203 -14.32 -6.03 24.30
CA ALA A 203 -15.35 -5.01 24.51
C ALA A 203 -16.35 -5.37 25.63
N GLY A 204 -16.35 -6.61 26.15
CA GLY A 204 -17.37 -7.08 27.08
C GLY A 204 -18.75 -7.33 26.44
N LEU A 205 -18.77 -7.52 25.12
CA LEU A 205 -19.99 -7.77 24.34
C LEU A 205 -20.22 -9.26 24.13
N THR A 206 -21.37 -9.59 23.55
CA THR A 206 -21.70 -10.91 23.01
C THR A 206 -21.91 -10.82 21.49
N PHE A 207 -21.92 -11.97 20.80
CA PHE A 207 -22.24 -12.01 19.37
C PHE A 207 -23.62 -11.43 19.04
N ALA A 208 -24.56 -11.44 19.98
CA ALA A 208 -25.91 -10.89 19.79
C ALA A 208 -25.94 -9.35 19.78
N ASP A 209 -24.92 -8.70 20.33
CA ASP A 209 -24.80 -7.25 20.37
C ASP A 209 -24.23 -6.67 19.06
N ILE A 210 -23.63 -7.52 18.21
CA ILE A 210 -23.03 -7.12 16.95
C ILE A 210 -24.12 -6.97 15.88
N ASP A 211 -24.37 -5.74 15.46
CA ASP A 211 -25.36 -5.38 14.45
C ASP A 211 -24.72 -4.86 13.16
N GLY A 212 -23.38 -4.84 13.04
CA GLY A 212 -22.72 -4.61 11.75
C GLY A 212 -21.46 -5.43 11.53
N LEU A 213 -21.15 -5.71 10.26
CA LEU A 213 -19.94 -6.43 9.85
C LEU A 213 -19.19 -5.66 8.75
N SER A 214 -17.89 -5.44 8.92
CA SER A 214 -17.05 -4.77 7.92
C SER A 214 -15.75 -5.54 7.69
N THR A 215 -15.33 -5.70 6.45
CA THR A 215 -14.04 -6.34 6.16
C THR A 215 -13.40 -5.79 4.88
N TYR A 216 -12.11 -6.04 4.74
CA TYR A 216 -11.35 -5.82 3.52
C TYR A 216 -10.67 -7.13 3.13
N PRO A 217 -10.68 -7.56 1.85
CA PRO A 217 -11.32 -6.91 0.69
C PRO A 217 -12.75 -7.38 0.39
N GLY A 218 -13.44 -7.99 1.36
CA GLY A 218 -14.74 -8.62 1.13
C GLY A 218 -14.62 -10.03 0.57
N ALA A 219 -15.62 -10.48 -0.19
CA ALA A 219 -15.71 -11.85 -0.71
C ALA A 219 -14.86 -12.08 -1.99
N ILE A 220 -14.06 -11.10 -2.41
CA ILE A 220 -13.19 -11.22 -3.57
C ILE A 220 -12.08 -12.20 -3.23
N ASN A 221 -12.01 -13.31 -3.98
CA ASN A 221 -10.97 -14.32 -3.81
C ASN A 221 -9.64 -13.81 -4.39
N VAL A 222 -8.89 -13.09 -3.56
CA VAL A 222 -7.52 -12.67 -3.85
C VAL A 222 -6.54 -13.69 -3.26
N GLY A 223 -6.67 -14.97 -3.62
CA GLY A 223 -5.78 -16.04 -3.11
C GLY A 223 -5.68 -16.07 -1.59
N GLY A 224 -4.46 -16.01 -1.04
CA GLY A 224 -4.20 -16.02 0.40
C GLY A 224 -4.57 -14.75 1.16
N PHE A 225 -5.33 -13.82 0.58
CA PHE A 225 -5.65 -12.51 1.16
C PHE A 225 -7.10 -12.39 1.63
N GLY A 226 -7.79 -13.50 1.93
CA GLY A 226 -9.14 -13.45 2.51
C GLY A 226 -9.68 -14.78 2.99
N GLU A 227 -10.81 -14.69 3.69
CA GLU A 227 -11.53 -15.77 4.36
C GLU A 227 -12.91 -16.06 3.76
N GLY A 228 -13.31 -15.25 2.77
CA GLY A 228 -14.64 -15.31 2.14
C GLY A 228 -15.54 -14.11 2.47
N GLY A 229 -15.03 -13.09 3.17
CA GLY A 229 -15.73 -11.84 3.43
C GLY A 229 -16.80 -11.94 4.50
N VAL A 230 -17.65 -10.91 4.58
CA VAL A 230 -18.75 -10.81 5.55
C VAL A 230 -19.66 -12.04 5.51
N THR A 231 -19.99 -12.54 4.32
CA THR A 231 -20.90 -13.69 4.14
C THR A 231 -20.35 -14.97 4.76
N ALA A 232 -19.04 -15.17 4.73
CA ALA A 232 -18.42 -16.36 5.33
C ALA A 232 -18.46 -16.30 6.86
N LEU A 233 -18.19 -15.11 7.43
CA LEU A 233 -18.23 -14.92 8.88
C LEU A 233 -19.67 -14.96 9.42
N GLU A 234 -20.61 -14.31 8.73
CA GLU A 234 -22.03 -14.35 9.04
C GLU A 234 -22.54 -15.79 9.09
N ALA A 235 -22.32 -16.58 8.03
CA ALA A 235 -22.77 -17.95 7.97
C ALA A 235 -22.14 -18.85 9.07
N ALA A 236 -20.91 -18.55 9.48
CA ALA A 236 -20.21 -19.31 10.52
C ALA A 236 -20.70 -19.00 11.94
N LEU A 237 -21.04 -17.73 12.22
CA LEU A 237 -21.37 -17.26 13.58
C LEU A 237 -22.86 -17.00 13.79
N GLY A 238 -23.67 -16.94 12.73
CA GLY A 238 -25.10 -16.63 12.81
C GLY A 238 -25.40 -15.20 13.27
N ILE A 239 -24.45 -14.28 13.11
CA ILE A 239 -24.64 -12.84 13.41
C ILE A 239 -25.67 -12.28 12.43
N ARG A 240 -26.52 -11.36 12.88
CA ARG A 240 -27.61 -10.79 12.07
C ARG A 240 -27.40 -9.29 11.87
N PRO A 241 -26.42 -8.87 11.04
CA PRO A 241 -26.08 -7.47 10.90
C PRO A 241 -27.22 -6.68 10.24
N THR A 242 -27.54 -5.51 10.78
CA THR A 242 -28.37 -4.49 10.14
C THR A 242 -27.60 -3.77 9.03
N TRP A 243 -26.26 -3.76 9.10
CA TRP A 243 -25.38 -3.14 8.12
C TRP A 243 -24.15 -4.01 7.81
N HIS A 244 -23.73 -4.07 6.55
CA HIS A 244 -22.51 -4.78 6.18
C HIS A 244 -21.71 -4.09 5.07
N ASN A 245 -20.39 -4.30 5.08
CA ASN A 245 -19.47 -3.80 4.06
C ASN A 245 -18.31 -4.77 3.79
N GLY A 246 -17.97 -4.95 2.52
CA GLY A 246 -16.83 -5.75 2.10
C GLY A 246 -16.43 -5.43 0.67
N ALA A 247 -15.37 -4.64 0.47
CA ALA A 247 -14.98 -4.14 -0.84
C ALA A 247 -13.46 -3.96 -0.97
N MET A 248 -12.95 -4.10 -2.20
CA MET A 248 -11.56 -3.77 -2.57
C MET A 248 -11.33 -2.26 -2.68
N GLU A 249 -12.29 -1.51 -3.23
CA GLU A 249 -12.16 -0.06 -3.43
C GLU A 249 -12.68 0.69 -2.20
N THR A 250 -11.79 0.83 -1.22
CA THR A 250 -12.03 1.60 0.01
C THR A 250 -10.75 2.32 0.42
N PHE A 251 -10.71 2.95 1.60
CA PHE A 251 -9.57 3.72 2.13
C PHE A 251 -8.45 2.81 2.63
N GLY A 252 -7.99 1.90 1.77
CA GLY A 252 -7.07 0.83 2.10
C GLY A 252 -7.72 -0.20 3.03
N PRO A 253 -6.94 -1.11 3.61
CA PRO A 253 -7.47 -2.07 4.57
C PRO A 253 -8.19 -1.42 5.77
N GLY A 254 -7.71 -0.26 6.22
CA GLY A 254 -8.34 0.56 7.27
C GLY A 254 -9.68 1.17 6.84
N GLY A 255 -10.02 1.15 5.55
CA GLY A 255 -11.31 1.57 5.03
C GLY A 255 -12.49 0.78 5.57
N SER A 256 -12.28 -0.47 6.01
CA SER A 256 -13.30 -1.24 6.74
C SER A 256 -13.73 -0.56 8.05
N LEU A 257 -12.80 0.05 8.78
CA LEU A 257 -13.07 0.82 9.99
C LEU A 257 -13.75 2.15 9.67
N ILE A 258 -13.26 2.87 8.67
CA ILE A 258 -13.83 4.18 8.30
C ILE A 258 -15.29 4.02 7.83
N ALA A 259 -15.59 2.99 7.04
CA ALA A 259 -16.96 2.68 6.63
C ALA A 259 -17.85 2.33 7.84
N ALA A 260 -17.33 1.55 8.79
CA ALA A 260 -18.03 1.23 10.03
C ALA A 260 -18.31 2.48 10.88
N MET A 261 -17.34 3.39 11.01
CA MET A 261 -17.52 4.67 11.70
C MET A 261 -18.66 5.49 11.07
N GLN A 262 -18.71 5.56 9.75
CA GLN A 262 -19.78 6.25 9.04
C GLN A 262 -21.15 5.59 9.28
N ALA A 263 -21.23 4.26 9.24
CA ALA A 263 -22.46 3.53 9.51
C ALA A 263 -22.99 3.77 10.94
N VAL A 264 -22.09 3.76 11.93
CA VAL A 264 -22.42 4.06 13.33
C VAL A 264 -22.84 5.52 13.49
N ALA A 265 -22.07 6.46 12.94
CA ALA A 265 -22.36 7.89 13.04
C ALA A 265 -23.69 8.29 12.36
N CYS A 266 -24.11 7.53 11.34
CA CYS A 266 -25.42 7.67 10.69
C CYS A 266 -26.56 6.92 11.41
N GLY A 267 -26.27 6.16 12.47
CA GLY A 267 -27.26 5.42 13.25
C GLY A 267 -27.78 4.12 12.62
N LEU A 268 -27.06 3.56 11.64
CA LEU A 268 -27.45 2.29 11.00
C LEU A 268 -27.08 1.06 11.83
N ALA A 269 -26.03 1.17 12.64
CA ALA A 269 -25.50 0.13 13.52
C ALA A 269 -24.98 0.76 14.81
N ARG A 270 -24.99 -0.01 15.90
CA ARG A 270 -24.46 0.39 17.21
C ARG A 270 -23.07 -0.19 17.45
N HIS A 271 -22.82 -1.44 17.05
CA HIS A 271 -21.57 -2.15 17.22
C HIS A 271 -21.20 -2.87 15.92
N VAL A 272 -20.20 -2.33 15.22
CA VAL A 272 -19.72 -2.90 13.96
C VAL A 272 -18.40 -3.62 14.21
N LEU A 273 -18.40 -4.92 13.94
CA LEU A 273 -17.22 -5.77 13.99
C LEU A 273 -16.46 -5.68 12.65
N CYS A 274 -15.28 -5.08 12.70
CA CYS A 274 -14.38 -4.91 11.58
C CYS A 274 -13.26 -5.94 11.64
N PHE A 275 -12.90 -6.59 10.53
CA PHE A 275 -11.85 -7.61 10.54
C PHE A 275 -11.03 -7.64 9.25
N ARG A 276 -9.82 -8.21 9.37
CA ARG A 276 -8.90 -8.44 8.24
C ARG A 276 -8.13 -9.73 8.48
N THR A 277 -8.15 -10.61 7.47
CA THR A 277 -7.49 -11.92 7.54
C THR A 277 -6.50 -12.12 6.42
N LEU A 278 -5.32 -12.59 6.79
CA LEU A 278 -4.22 -12.96 5.91
C LEU A 278 -3.93 -14.45 6.09
N TRP A 279 -3.67 -15.11 4.97
CA TRP A 279 -3.38 -16.55 4.88
C TRP A 279 -2.32 -16.81 3.79
N GLU A 280 -1.46 -15.82 3.57
CA GLU A 280 -0.55 -15.78 2.44
C GLU A 280 0.57 -16.82 2.58
N ALA A 281 1.08 -17.01 3.80
CA ALA A 281 2.18 -17.94 4.04
C ALA A 281 1.76 -19.39 3.80
N THR A 282 0.58 -19.78 4.29
CA THR A 282 0.00 -21.10 4.01
C THR A 282 -0.40 -21.23 2.55
N ASN A 283 -1.07 -20.23 1.96
CA ASN A 283 -1.46 -20.26 0.55
C ASN A 283 -0.25 -20.48 -0.38
N GLY A 284 0.84 -19.74 -0.15
CA GLY A 284 2.07 -19.88 -0.93
C GLY A 284 2.74 -21.25 -0.76
N GLU A 285 2.65 -21.85 0.43
CA GLU A 285 3.14 -23.22 0.66
C GLU A 285 2.29 -24.26 -0.07
N LEU A 286 0.97 -24.11 -0.06
CA LEU A 286 0.05 -24.99 -0.78
C LEU A 286 0.19 -24.87 -2.31
N MET A 287 0.49 -23.67 -2.82
CA MET A 287 0.84 -23.47 -4.23
C MET A 287 2.10 -24.24 -4.61
N LYS A 288 3.16 -24.19 -3.78
CA LYS A 288 4.39 -24.96 -4.02
C LYS A 288 4.15 -26.47 -4.00
N GLN A 289 3.22 -26.93 -3.17
CA GLN A 289 2.80 -28.34 -3.11
C GLN A 289 1.85 -28.74 -4.25
N GLY A 290 1.48 -27.82 -5.15
CA GLY A 290 0.52 -28.07 -6.24
C GLY A 290 -0.92 -28.28 -5.79
N LYS A 291 -1.26 -27.94 -4.54
CA LYS A 291 -2.61 -28.06 -3.98
C LYS A 291 -3.51 -26.87 -4.30
N ILE A 292 -2.90 -25.74 -4.65
CA ILE A 292 -3.57 -24.55 -5.16
C ILE A 292 -2.92 -24.22 -6.49
N SER A 293 -3.74 -24.03 -7.53
CA SER A 293 -3.25 -23.58 -8.84
C SER A 293 -3.49 -22.08 -9.00
N PRO A 294 -2.53 -21.32 -9.53
CA PRO A 294 -2.78 -19.93 -9.89
C PRO A 294 -3.82 -19.86 -11.01
N SER A 295 -4.58 -18.78 -11.04
CA SER A 295 -5.44 -18.48 -12.19
C SER A 295 -4.56 -18.21 -13.41
N MET A 296 -4.82 -18.93 -14.50
CA MET A 296 -4.13 -18.76 -15.78
C MET A 296 -5.08 -18.06 -16.74
N GLY A 297 -4.71 -16.87 -17.21
CA GLY A 297 -5.51 -16.09 -18.15
C GLY A 297 -4.83 -14.78 -18.52
N ARG A 298 -5.41 -14.08 -19.50
CA ARG A 298 -4.99 -12.71 -19.81
C ARG A 298 -5.27 -11.80 -18.63
N MET A 299 -4.32 -10.95 -18.26
CA MET A 299 -4.46 -10.08 -17.09
C MET A 299 -4.87 -8.68 -17.52
N SER A 300 -5.76 -8.07 -16.74
CA SER A 300 -5.99 -6.64 -16.81
C SER A 300 -4.78 -5.86 -16.25
N GLY A 301 -4.61 -4.63 -16.71
CA GLY A 301 -3.60 -3.70 -16.20
C GLY A 301 -2.34 -3.57 -17.06
N TRP A 302 -1.52 -2.59 -16.70
CA TRP A 302 -0.42 -2.06 -17.52
C TRP A 302 0.97 -2.40 -16.98
N GLN A 303 1.03 -3.15 -15.88
CA GLN A 303 2.27 -3.45 -15.16
C GLN A 303 2.61 -4.94 -15.21
N MET A 304 1.64 -5.80 -14.86
CA MET A 304 1.78 -7.26 -14.84
C MET A 304 2.33 -7.87 -16.15
N PRO A 305 1.93 -7.42 -17.36
CA PRO A 305 2.48 -7.96 -18.62
C PRO A 305 3.99 -7.74 -18.82
N PHE A 306 4.59 -6.83 -18.03
CA PHE A 306 6.02 -6.54 -18.00
C PHE A 306 6.75 -7.16 -16.79
N GLY A 307 6.07 -8.03 -16.04
CA GLY A 307 6.63 -8.73 -14.89
C GLY A 307 6.54 -7.97 -13.56
N ALA A 308 5.99 -6.75 -13.58
CA ALA A 308 5.70 -5.96 -12.38
C ALA A 308 4.51 -6.57 -11.62
N THR A 309 4.79 -7.61 -10.85
CA THR A 309 3.82 -8.49 -10.17
C THR A 309 3.72 -8.25 -8.68
N SER A 310 4.60 -7.43 -8.13
CA SER A 310 4.63 -7.08 -6.72
C SER A 310 4.64 -5.56 -6.58
N ALA A 311 3.95 -5.04 -5.57
CA ALA A 311 4.05 -3.63 -5.17
C ALA A 311 5.50 -3.20 -4.92
N ALA A 312 6.38 -4.15 -4.54
CA ALA A 312 7.81 -3.94 -4.40
C ALA A 312 8.45 -3.32 -5.64
N HIS A 313 8.01 -3.69 -6.85
CA HIS A 313 8.60 -3.20 -8.10
C HIS A 313 8.41 -1.69 -8.26
N THR A 314 7.20 -1.19 -8.01
CA THR A 314 6.90 0.23 -8.12
C THR A 314 7.52 1.02 -6.96
N LEU A 315 7.40 0.52 -5.73
CA LEU A 315 7.98 1.20 -4.56
C LEU A 315 9.51 1.24 -4.60
N ALA A 316 10.16 0.25 -5.22
CA ALA A 316 11.59 0.27 -5.45
C ALA A 316 12.01 1.38 -6.43
N MET A 317 11.20 1.62 -7.47
CA MET A 317 11.42 2.76 -8.37
C MET A 317 11.16 4.09 -7.65
N ASN A 318 10.15 4.16 -6.77
CA ASN A 318 9.93 5.35 -5.94
C ASN A 318 11.11 5.61 -4.99
N ALA A 319 11.63 4.57 -4.34
CA ALA A 319 12.83 4.67 -3.50
C ALA A 319 14.05 5.14 -4.30
N GLN A 320 14.29 4.56 -5.49
CA GLN A 320 15.37 5.00 -6.38
C GLN A 320 15.24 6.49 -6.74
N ARG A 321 14.01 6.97 -6.99
CA ARG A 321 13.74 8.38 -7.26
C ARG A 321 13.90 9.28 -6.05
N HIS A 322 13.52 8.80 -4.88
CA HIS A 322 13.73 9.50 -3.62
C HIS A 322 15.23 9.65 -3.31
N PHE A 323 16.01 8.58 -3.53
CA PHE A 323 17.47 8.58 -3.36
C PHE A 323 18.12 9.60 -4.31
N HIS A 324 17.73 9.57 -5.58
CA HIS A 324 18.26 10.48 -6.59
C HIS A 324 17.92 11.95 -6.30
N ARG A 325 16.69 12.25 -5.88
CA ARG A 325 16.23 13.64 -5.68
C ARG A 325 16.69 14.23 -4.33
N TYR A 326 16.70 13.43 -3.27
CA TYR A 326 16.86 13.94 -1.90
C TYR A 326 18.10 13.39 -1.17
N GLY A 327 18.84 12.43 -1.73
CA GLY A 327 20.09 11.93 -1.13
C GLY A 327 19.91 10.98 0.07
N THR A 328 18.68 10.51 0.30
CA THR A 328 18.39 9.31 1.09
C THR A 328 19.07 8.09 0.48
N THR A 329 19.31 7.06 1.30
CA THR A 329 20.05 5.86 0.87
C THR A 329 19.37 4.58 1.34
N LYS A 330 19.93 3.44 0.94
CA LYS A 330 19.49 2.14 1.45
C LYS A 330 19.66 2.05 2.97
N GLU A 331 20.73 2.64 3.52
CA GLU A 331 20.93 2.74 4.98
C GLU A 331 19.81 3.52 5.67
N THR A 332 19.29 4.58 5.03
CA THR A 332 18.13 5.34 5.55
C THR A 332 16.91 4.45 5.72
N LEU A 333 16.62 3.60 4.73
CA LEU A 333 15.54 2.60 4.81
C LEU A 333 15.82 1.53 5.89
N GLY A 334 17.10 1.15 6.04
CA GLY A 334 17.54 0.18 7.04
C GLY A 334 17.22 0.61 8.47
N TRP A 335 17.34 1.88 8.82
CA TRP A 335 17.02 2.37 10.17
C TRP A 335 15.58 2.06 10.59
N ILE A 336 14.63 2.13 9.66
CA ILE A 336 13.23 1.74 9.89
C ILE A 336 13.14 0.24 10.20
N ALA A 337 13.77 -0.61 9.38
CA ALA A 337 13.75 -2.05 9.55
C ALA A 337 14.43 -2.50 10.87
N LEU A 338 15.54 -1.87 11.25
CA LEU A 338 16.23 -2.14 12.51
C LEU A 338 15.39 -1.73 13.72
N ASN A 339 14.81 -0.54 13.72
CA ASN A 339 13.93 -0.07 14.81
C ASN A 339 12.75 -1.03 15.01
N GLN A 340 12.11 -1.42 13.92
CA GLN A 340 11.02 -2.37 13.94
C GLN A 340 11.44 -3.75 14.45
N ARG A 341 12.64 -4.24 14.11
CA ARG A 341 13.16 -5.49 14.68
C ARG A 341 13.36 -5.37 16.19
N ALA A 342 13.92 -4.26 16.67
CA ALA A 342 14.14 -4.01 18.09
C ALA A 342 12.82 -3.94 18.89
N ASN A 343 11.77 -3.38 18.30
CA ASN A 343 10.43 -3.40 18.88
C ASN A 343 9.80 -4.80 18.90
N ALA A 344 10.01 -5.59 17.83
CA ALA A 344 9.52 -6.96 17.74
C ALA A 344 10.16 -7.92 18.75
N GLU A 345 11.40 -7.69 19.17
CA GLU A 345 12.07 -8.49 20.21
C GLU A 345 11.23 -8.58 21.50
N LEU A 346 10.61 -7.47 21.88
CA LEU A 346 9.76 -7.34 23.06
C LEU A 346 8.32 -7.81 22.84
N ASN A 347 7.90 -8.02 21.59
CA ASN A 347 6.56 -8.46 21.27
C ASN A 347 6.51 -9.99 21.10
N PRO A 348 5.92 -10.75 22.04
CA PRO A 348 5.87 -12.21 21.93
C PRO A 348 5.04 -12.71 20.74
N THR A 349 4.19 -11.86 20.17
CA THR A 349 3.34 -12.20 19.01
C THR A 349 4.02 -11.95 17.66
N ALA A 350 5.20 -11.31 17.64
CA ALA A 350 5.93 -11.04 16.41
C ALA A 350 6.61 -12.29 15.83
N ILE A 351 6.58 -12.41 14.50
CA ILE A 351 7.17 -13.56 13.79
C ILE A 351 8.70 -13.52 13.83
N TYR A 352 9.30 -12.36 13.56
CA TYR A 352 10.75 -12.21 13.53
C TYR A 352 11.20 -11.36 14.70
N ARG A 353 11.90 -12.00 15.63
CA ARG A 353 12.32 -11.44 16.92
C ARG A 353 13.83 -11.52 17.16
N SER A 354 14.59 -12.08 16.21
CA SER A 354 16.05 -12.15 16.36
C SER A 354 16.66 -10.78 16.02
N PRO A 355 17.58 -10.24 16.85
CA PRO A 355 18.24 -8.98 16.58
C PRO A 355 18.83 -8.91 15.17
N MET A 356 18.85 -7.71 14.59
CA MET A 356 19.31 -7.45 13.23
C MET A 356 20.23 -6.23 13.21
N THR A 357 21.43 -6.40 12.67
CA THR A 357 22.37 -5.29 12.47
C THR A 357 22.18 -4.63 11.10
N MET A 358 22.80 -3.46 10.89
CA MET A 358 22.80 -2.81 9.57
C MET A 358 23.50 -3.67 8.52
N ASP A 359 24.56 -4.39 8.90
CA ASP A 359 25.25 -5.30 8.00
C ASP A 359 24.35 -6.48 7.60
N ASP A 360 23.55 -7.03 8.52
CA ASP A 360 22.56 -8.06 8.20
C ASP A 360 21.52 -7.54 7.20
N TYR A 361 21.07 -6.29 7.37
CA TYR A 361 20.11 -5.64 6.50
C TYR A 361 20.68 -5.38 5.09
N LEU A 362 21.87 -4.78 4.99
CA LEU A 362 22.48 -4.43 3.71
C LEU A 362 22.88 -5.67 2.89
N ASN A 363 23.34 -6.73 3.57
CA ASN A 363 23.74 -8.01 2.95
C ASN A 363 22.57 -8.98 2.76
N ALA A 364 21.34 -8.61 3.14
CA ALA A 364 20.17 -9.44 2.92
C ALA A 364 19.97 -9.74 1.43
N ARG A 365 19.47 -10.94 1.11
CA ARG A 365 19.23 -11.35 -0.28
C ARG A 365 18.44 -10.26 -1.04
N PRO A 366 18.87 -9.89 -2.27
CA PRO A 366 18.11 -8.99 -3.12
C PRO A 366 16.72 -9.55 -3.45
N ILE A 367 15.73 -8.66 -3.56
CA ILE A 367 14.38 -8.99 -4.07
C ILE A 367 14.13 -8.23 -5.36
N THR A 368 14.22 -6.91 -5.29
CA THR A 368 14.12 -6.02 -6.43
C THR A 368 14.85 -4.73 -6.08
N THR A 369 15.86 -4.31 -6.84
CA THR A 369 16.74 -3.22 -6.40
C THR A 369 15.98 -1.89 -6.23
N PRO A 370 16.15 -1.16 -5.10
CA PRO A 370 17.18 -1.32 -4.06
C PRO A 370 16.81 -2.27 -2.92
N PHE A 371 15.59 -2.82 -2.89
CA PHE A 371 15.06 -3.62 -1.80
C PHE A 371 15.72 -5.00 -1.67
N GLY A 372 16.19 -5.27 -0.46
CA GLY A 372 16.54 -6.61 0.02
C GLY A 372 15.35 -7.29 0.73
N LEU A 373 15.59 -8.48 1.28
CA LEU A 373 14.56 -9.24 1.99
C LEU A 373 13.92 -8.46 3.14
N TYR A 374 14.73 -7.72 3.90
CA TYR A 374 14.27 -7.02 5.11
C TYR A 374 13.68 -5.63 4.81
N ASP A 375 13.64 -5.23 3.54
CA ASP A 375 12.80 -4.13 3.09
C ASP A 375 11.36 -4.56 2.83
N CYS A 376 11.10 -5.87 2.79
CA CYS A 376 9.78 -6.42 2.55
C CYS A 376 9.20 -6.94 3.86
N ASP A 377 7.90 -6.71 4.07
CA ASP A 377 7.17 -7.29 5.17
C ASP A 377 7.17 -8.84 5.18
N VAL A 378 6.69 -9.39 6.29
CA VAL A 378 6.69 -10.83 6.54
C VAL A 378 5.37 -11.44 6.09
N PRO A 379 5.34 -12.28 5.03
CA PRO A 379 4.13 -13.02 4.69
C PRO A 379 3.73 -13.91 5.86
N CYS A 380 2.50 -13.74 6.34
CA CYS A 380 1.98 -14.42 7.51
C CYS A 380 0.57 -14.98 7.29
N ASP A 381 0.14 -15.77 8.25
CA ASP A 381 -1.25 -16.16 8.47
C ASP A 381 -1.69 -15.55 9.81
N GLY A 382 -2.85 -14.92 9.83
CA GLY A 382 -3.41 -14.29 11.02
C GLY A 382 -4.62 -13.41 10.70
N ALA A 383 -5.40 -13.08 11.72
CA ALA A 383 -6.52 -12.17 11.62
C ALA A 383 -6.48 -11.14 12.76
N ILE A 384 -6.89 -9.92 12.43
CA ILE A 384 -7.12 -8.84 13.38
C ILE A 384 -8.58 -8.41 13.30
N ALA A 385 -9.19 -8.13 14.44
CA ALA A 385 -10.54 -7.59 14.53
C ALA A 385 -10.59 -6.39 15.47
N VAL A 386 -11.47 -5.44 15.16
CA VAL A 386 -11.69 -4.21 15.92
C VAL A 386 -13.19 -3.92 15.92
N ILE A 387 -13.74 -3.51 17.07
CA ILE A 387 -15.14 -3.09 17.20
C ILE A 387 -15.21 -1.57 17.18
N VAL A 388 -16.00 -1.05 16.25
CA VAL A 388 -16.42 0.35 16.20
C VAL A 388 -17.80 0.45 16.82
N SER A 389 -17.94 1.24 17.87
CA SER A 389 -19.19 1.40 18.62
C SER A 389 -19.69 2.84 18.62
N ALA A 390 -21.00 3.02 18.82
CA ALA A 390 -21.58 4.33 19.12
C ALA A 390 -20.97 4.88 20.42
N VAL A 391 -20.52 6.14 20.38
CA VAL A 391 -19.77 6.76 21.49
C VAL A 391 -20.57 6.81 22.80
N ASP A 392 -21.91 6.89 22.70
CA ASP A 392 -22.82 6.96 23.86
C ASP A 392 -22.88 5.66 24.66
N THR A 393 -22.49 4.52 24.07
CA THR A 393 -22.39 3.21 24.75
C THR A 393 -21.00 2.92 25.27
N ALA A 394 -19.98 3.63 24.77
CA ALA A 394 -18.59 3.22 24.90
C ALA A 394 -18.08 3.23 26.35
N ARG A 395 -18.65 4.08 27.21
CA ARG A 395 -18.29 4.18 28.64
C ARG A 395 -18.84 3.02 29.49
N ASP A 396 -19.87 2.33 29.01
CA ASP A 396 -20.49 1.19 29.71
C ASP A 396 -19.85 -0.15 29.33
N LEU A 397 -18.90 -0.15 28.39
CA LEU A 397 -18.19 -1.34 27.93
C LEU A 397 -17.00 -1.69 28.84
N ALA A 398 -16.45 -2.90 28.67
CA ALA A 398 -15.51 -3.47 29.64
C ALA A 398 -14.16 -2.74 29.74
N LYS A 399 -13.76 -2.00 28.71
CA LYS A 399 -12.46 -1.34 28.61
C LYS A 399 -12.59 0.13 28.22
N PRO A 400 -11.61 0.97 28.59
CA PRO A 400 -11.56 2.37 28.14
C PRO A 400 -11.66 2.45 26.61
N PRO A 401 -12.54 3.31 26.08
CA PRO A 401 -12.62 3.50 24.64
C PRO A 401 -11.40 4.27 24.13
N VAL A 402 -11.02 4.00 22.88
CA VAL A 402 -10.12 4.88 22.11
C VAL A 402 -10.98 5.66 21.13
N LEU A 403 -10.87 6.98 21.19
CA LEU A 403 -11.67 7.90 20.38
C LEU A 403 -10.94 8.21 19.07
N VAL A 404 -11.70 8.58 18.04
CA VAL A 404 -11.15 8.97 16.75
C VAL A 404 -11.15 10.48 16.70
N GLU A 405 -9.97 11.08 16.52
CA GLU A 405 -9.83 12.54 16.43
C GLU A 405 -10.07 13.03 15.00
N ALA A 406 -9.50 12.34 14.01
CA ALA A 406 -9.61 12.72 12.62
C ALA A 406 -9.33 11.55 11.67
N VAL A 407 -9.90 11.62 10.47
CA VAL A 407 -9.71 10.63 9.40
C VAL A 407 -9.29 11.29 8.08
N GLY A 408 -8.15 10.88 7.52
CA GLY A 408 -7.63 11.39 6.24
C GLY A 408 -7.86 10.42 5.08
N THR A 409 -8.69 10.83 4.11
CA THR A 409 -9.13 9.98 2.99
C THR A 409 -9.11 10.63 1.60
N GLN A 410 -8.66 11.88 1.46
CA GLN A 410 -8.84 12.59 0.18
C GLN A 410 -7.87 12.10 -0.89
N ILE A 411 -8.43 11.64 -2.01
CA ILE A 411 -7.68 11.31 -3.23
C ILE A 411 -7.39 12.60 -3.98
N ILE A 412 -6.11 12.91 -4.15
CA ILE A 412 -5.60 14.03 -4.95
C ILE A 412 -4.74 13.52 -6.11
N GLU A 413 -3.95 12.48 -5.82
CA GLU A 413 -3.07 11.83 -6.79
C GLU A 413 -3.84 10.92 -7.76
N ARG A 414 -3.20 10.54 -8.86
CA ARG A 414 -3.72 9.46 -9.72
C ARG A 414 -3.68 8.13 -8.96
N ILE A 415 -4.73 7.32 -9.13
CA ILE A 415 -4.79 5.99 -8.51
C ILE A 415 -3.89 5.00 -9.26
N ASP A 416 -3.70 5.17 -10.57
CA ASP A 416 -2.75 4.36 -11.36
C ASP A 416 -1.31 4.58 -10.84
N TRP A 417 -0.70 3.56 -10.24
CA TRP A 417 0.57 3.71 -9.52
C TRP A 417 1.71 4.20 -10.42
N ASP A 418 1.79 3.69 -11.64
CA ASP A 418 2.79 4.10 -12.63
C ASP A 418 2.55 5.50 -13.19
N GLN A 419 1.38 6.09 -12.93
CA GLN A 419 1.02 7.45 -13.32
C GLN A 419 0.92 8.42 -12.12
N SER A 420 1.16 7.96 -10.90
CA SER A 420 1.07 8.78 -9.67
C SER A 420 2.36 9.56 -9.37
N THR A 421 2.63 9.84 -8.09
CA THR A 421 3.88 10.42 -7.59
C THR A 421 5.09 9.53 -7.91
N LEU A 422 6.23 10.18 -8.18
CA LEU A 422 7.48 9.52 -8.55
C LEU A 422 8.37 9.23 -7.35
N THR A 423 8.27 9.99 -6.26
CA THR A 423 9.24 9.90 -5.14
C THR A 423 8.67 9.30 -3.86
N HIS A 424 7.36 9.10 -3.78
CA HIS A 424 6.70 8.58 -2.58
C HIS A 424 5.82 7.37 -2.93
N GLU A 425 5.30 6.69 -1.92
CA GLU A 425 4.17 5.79 -2.11
C GLU A 425 2.98 6.54 -2.74
N PRO A 426 2.36 6.02 -3.81
CA PRO A 426 1.12 6.56 -4.36
C PRO A 426 -0.01 6.60 -3.32
N GLN A 427 -0.80 7.69 -3.34
CA GLN A 427 -1.97 7.87 -2.48
C GLN A 427 -1.63 8.01 -1.00
N VAL A 428 -0.52 8.66 -0.65
CA VAL A 428 -0.17 8.94 0.76
C VAL A 428 -0.25 10.44 1.06
N LEU A 429 0.14 11.29 0.10
CA LEU A 429 0.28 12.73 0.31
C LEU A 429 -1.07 13.43 0.48
N GLY A 430 -2.10 13.01 -0.28
CA GLY A 430 -3.44 13.60 -0.19
C GLY A 430 -4.15 13.26 1.13
N GLN A 431 -4.05 12.01 1.56
CA GLN A 431 -4.63 11.49 2.79
C GLN A 431 -3.98 12.12 4.02
N ALA A 432 -2.65 12.18 4.03
CA ALA A 432 -1.88 12.83 5.09
C ALA A 432 -2.18 14.33 5.18
N ALA A 433 -2.25 15.05 4.06
CA ALA A 433 -2.63 16.46 4.10
C ALA A 433 -4.10 16.66 4.58
N HIS A 434 -5.02 15.76 4.20
CA HIS A 434 -6.43 15.89 4.54
C HIS A 434 -6.69 15.69 6.04
N VAL A 435 -5.98 14.77 6.73
CA VAL A 435 -6.23 14.50 8.16
C VAL A 435 -6.04 15.76 9.01
N TRP A 436 -5.02 16.57 8.68
CA TRP A 436 -4.70 17.80 9.42
C TRP A 436 -5.74 18.91 9.26
N THR A 437 -6.55 18.87 8.20
CA THR A 437 -7.67 19.81 8.02
C THR A 437 -8.84 19.54 8.98
N ARG A 438 -8.84 18.35 9.61
CA ARG A 438 -9.96 17.86 10.43
C ARG A 438 -9.70 17.94 11.93
N THR A 439 -8.55 18.48 12.33
CA THR A 439 -8.17 18.63 13.75
C THR A 439 -7.32 19.88 13.96
N SER A 440 -7.28 20.36 15.19
CA SER A 440 -6.33 21.37 15.64
C SER A 440 -4.96 20.79 15.98
N LEU A 441 -4.85 19.47 16.19
CA LEU A 441 -3.58 18.79 16.49
C LEU A 441 -2.60 18.87 15.31
N ARG A 442 -1.31 18.83 15.61
CA ARG A 442 -0.20 18.91 14.67
C ARG A 442 0.77 17.75 14.88
N PRO A 443 1.74 17.55 13.97
CA PRO A 443 2.67 16.41 14.08
C PRO A 443 3.36 16.30 15.45
N ASP A 444 3.71 17.43 16.07
CA ASP A 444 4.34 17.47 17.40
C ASP A 444 3.43 17.03 18.56
N ASP A 445 2.11 16.93 18.33
CA ASP A 445 1.15 16.44 19.33
C ASP A 445 1.02 14.90 19.31
N VAL A 446 1.69 14.19 18.40
CA VAL A 446 1.60 12.72 18.26
C VAL A 446 2.60 12.04 19.19
N ASP A 447 2.12 11.19 20.09
CA ASP A 447 2.96 10.47 21.05
C ASP A 447 3.46 9.11 20.53
N VAL A 448 2.69 8.47 19.63
CA VAL A 448 3.05 7.18 19.03
C VAL A 448 2.55 7.09 17.59
N ALA A 449 3.38 6.55 16.70
CA ALA A 449 3.08 6.42 15.28
C ALA A 449 3.10 4.96 14.85
N GLU A 450 1.97 4.46 14.36
CA GLU A 450 1.82 3.12 13.79
C GLU A 450 1.60 3.26 12.28
N LEU A 451 2.69 3.41 11.53
CA LEU A 451 2.71 3.75 10.11
C LEU A 451 2.88 2.52 9.21
N TYR A 452 2.13 2.51 8.12
CA TYR A 452 2.15 1.45 7.13
C TYR A 452 3.54 1.27 6.51
N ASP A 453 3.98 0.02 6.55
CA ASP A 453 5.36 -0.39 6.35
C ASP A 453 5.44 -1.75 5.64
N GLY A 454 4.53 -2.01 4.70
CA GLY A 454 4.61 -3.20 3.84
C GLY A 454 5.97 -3.30 3.15
N PHE A 455 6.56 -2.14 2.86
CA PHE A 455 7.96 -1.95 2.57
C PHE A 455 8.52 -0.75 3.34
N THR A 456 9.82 -0.74 3.58
CA THR A 456 10.52 0.39 4.27
C THR A 456 10.22 1.75 3.64
N MET A 457 10.11 1.82 2.31
CA MET A 457 9.76 3.05 1.57
C MET A 457 8.34 3.56 1.86
N ASN A 458 7.39 2.67 2.18
CA ASN A 458 6.03 3.08 2.58
C ASN A 458 6.10 3.89 3.88
N CYS A 459 6.81 3.35 4.87
CA CYS A 459 6.95 3.97 6.17
C CYS A 459 7.66 5.33 6.06
N LEU A 460 8.75 5.39 5.28
CA LEU A 460 9.44 6.65 4.98
C LEU A 460 8.48 7.67 4.33
N SER A 461 7.68 7.23 3.35
CA SER A 461 6.71 8.12 2.68
C SER A 461 5.68 8.68 3.66
N TRP A 462 5.18 7.87 4.60
CA TRP A 462 4.24 8.32 5.63
C TRP A 462 4.87 9.30 6.62
N ILE A 463 6.14 9.08 7.00
CA ILE A 463 6.86 9.99 7.91
C ILE A 463 6.92 11.41 7.32
N GLU A 464 7.33 11.52 6.05
CA GLU A 464 7.41 12.81 5.36
C GLU A 464 6.02 13.39 5.06
N ALA A 465 5.09 12.58 4.55
CA ALA A 465 3.77 13.05 4.15
C ALA A 465 2.92 13.58 5.31
N LEU A 466 3.06 12.97 6.51
CA LEU A 466 2.37 13.45 7.71
C LEU A 466 3.04 14.70 8.31
N GLY A 467 4.22 15.09 7.82
CA GLY A 467 4.90 16.31 8.25
C GLY A 467 5.67 16.16 9.56
N PHE A 468 6.08 14.93 9.93
CA PHE A 468 7.03 14.73 11.03
C PHE A 468 8.43 15.30 10.69
N CYS A 469 8.74 15.37 9.40
CA CYS A 469 9.81 16.16 8.83
C CYS A 469 9.36 16.76 7.48
N GLY A 470 10.17 17.65 6.90
CA GLY A 470 9.93 18.13 5.55
C GLY A 470 10.11 17.03 4.49
N ILE A 471 9.55 17.25 3.31
CA ILE A 471 9.73 16.33 2.18
C ILE A 471 11.22 16.24 1.82
N GLY A 472 11.73 15.02 1.73
CA GLY A 472 13.13 14.71 1.46
C GLY A 472 14.06 14.81 2.67
N GLU A 473 13.56 15.18 3.86
CA GLU A 473 14.36 15.36 5.08
C GLU A 473 14.35 14.13 5.98
N ALA A 474 13.79 12.99 5.55
CA ALA A 474 13.71 11.79 6.39
C ALA A 474 15.08 11.29 6.84
N LYS A 475 16.15 11.45 6.05
CA LYS A 475 17.48 10.99 6.46
C LYS A 475 17.98 11.73 7.70
N GLU A 476 17.88 13.04 7.69
CA GLU A 476 18.27 13.91 8.80
C GLU A 476 17.34 13.68 10.00
N PHE A 477 16.04 13.58 9.75
CA PHE A 477 15.05 13.35 10.81
C PHE A 477 15.23 12.00 11.50
N LEU A 478 15.49 10.91 10.78
CA LEU A 478 15.62 9.59 11.39
C LEU A 478 16.84 9.49 12.32
N ASP A 479 17.89 10.30 12.09
CA ASP A 479 19.12 10.38 12.92
C ASP A 479 19.68 9.01 13.31
N GLY A 480 19.99 8.17 12.32
CA GLY A 480 20.51 6.82 12.60
C GLY A 480 19.47 5.84 13.18
N GLY A 481 18.18 6.20 13.15
CA GLY A 481 17.08 5.47 13.78
C GLY A 481 16.78 5.91 15.20
N LYS A 482 17.53 6.86 15.76
CA LYS A 482 17.35 7.33 17.15
C LYS A 482 16.00 8.01 17.36
N ASN A 483 15.58 8.86 16.43
CA ASN A 483 14.35 9.64 16.62
C ASN A 483 13.09 8.79 16.50
N ILE A 484 13.16 7.63 15.84
CA ILE A 484 12.04 6.69 15.69
C ILE A 484 12.07 5.53 16.69
N ALA A 485 13.08 5.49 17.57
CA ALA A 485 13.16 4.54 18.65
C ALA A 485 11.96 4.69 19.59
N ARG A 486 11.65 3.63 20.36
CA ARG A 486 10.52 3.63 21.30
C ARG A 486 10.60 4.74 22.37
N ASP A 487 11.81 5.16 22.72
CA ASP A 487 12.13 6.28 23.61
C ASP A 487 12.63 7.53 22.86
N GLY A 488 12.49 7.54 21.53
CA GLY A 488 12.84 8.63 20.64
C GLY A 488 11.76 9.71 20.57
N GLN A 489 11.94 10.64 19.63
CA GLN A 489 11.00 11.74 19.38
C GLN A 489 9.65 11.27 18.83
N LEU A 490 9.64 10.23 18.00
CA LEU A 490 8.46 9.66 17.38
C LEU A 490 8.50 8.13 17.51
N PRO A 491 8.07 7.57 18.65
CA PRO A 491 7.98 6.12 18.84
C PRO A 491 7.21 5.47 17.68
N LEU A 492 7.92 4.68 16.87
CA LEU A 492 7.41 4.17 15.59
C LEU A 492 7.22 2.66 15.62
N ASN A 493 6.03 2.21 15.23
CA ASN A 493 5.64 0.82 15.03
C ASN A 493 6.04 -0.06 16.23
N THR A 494 5.50 0.24 17.41
CA THR A 494 5.99 -0.30 18.69
C THR A 494 5.77 -1.81 18.87
N HIS A 495 4.85 -2.39 18.11
CA HIS A 495 4.65 -3.85 18.00
C HIS A 495 5.65 -4.55 17.07
N GLY A 496 6.49 -3.79 16.36
CA GLY A 496 7.48 -4.27 15.40
C GLY A 496 7.12 -4.11 13.94
N GLY A 497 5.95 -3.56 13.61
CA GLY A 497 5.55 -3.28 12.23
C GLY A 497 5.36 -4.52 11.37
N GLN A 498 4.94 -4.35 10.12
CA GLN A 498 4.75 -5.47 9.19
C GLN A 498 6.09 -6.12 8.77
N LEU A 499 7.22 -5.39 8.87
CA LEU A 499 8.57 -5.93 8.62
C LEU A 499 9.02 -6.99 9.65
N SER A 500 8.32 -7.10 10.78
CA SER A 500 8.70 -8.00 11.88
C SER A 500 7.56 -8.77 12.53
N HIS A 501 6.46 -8.08 12.83
CA HIS A 501 5.29 -8.67 13.47
C HIS A 501 4.58 -9.63 12.52
N GLY A 502 4.36 -9.19 11.29
CA GLY A 502 3.62 -9.91 10.26
C GLY A 502 2.83 -8.94 9.40
N ARG A 503 2.73 -9.22 8.09
CA ARG A 503 1.87 -8.46 7.17
C ARG A 503 0.41 -8.63 7.59
N THR A 504 -0.13 -7.67 8.34
CA THR A 504 -1.55 -7.62 8.75
C THR A 504 -2.37 -6.59 7.96
N HIS A 505 -1.79 -6.04 6.87
CA HIS A 505 -2.40 -5.01 6.05
C HIS A 505 -2.85 -3.81 6.89
N GLY A 506 -1.98 -3.32 7.79
CA GLY A 506 -2.26 -2.13 8.60
C GLY A 506 -3.25 -2.33 9.76
N MET A 507 -4.01 -3.43 9.83
CA MET A 507 -4.92 -3.65 10.96
C MET A 507 -4.18 -3.98 12.27
N GLY A 508 -2.99 -4.58 12.19
CA GLY A 508 -2.11 -4.74 13.35
C GLY A 508 -1.61 -3.40 13.92
N LEU A 509 -1.44 -2.39 13.05
CA LEU A 509 -1.08 -1.02 13.44
C LEU A 509 -2.21 -0.39 14.27
N VAL A 510 -3.46 -0.57 13.84
CA VAL A 510 -4.64 -0.12 14.59
C VAL A 510 -4.72 -0.81 15.94
N HIS A 511 -4.53 -2.14 15.97
CA HIS A 511 -4.54 -2.92 17.22
C HIS A 511 -3.47 -2.41 18.18
N GLU A 512 -2.23 -2.18 17.71
CA GLU A 512 -1.15 -1.67 18.56
C GLU A 512 -1.42 -0.25 19.05
N ALA A 513 -1.88 0.67 18.20
CA ALA A 513 -2.22 2.02 18.63
C ALA A 513 -3.28 2.02 19.73
N ILE A 514 -4.33 1.19 19.61
CA ILE A 514 -5.33 1.05 20.66
C ILE A 514 -4.71 0.46 21.94
N THR A 515 -3.82 -0.51 21.80
CA THR A 515 -3.11 -1.13 22.94
C THR A 515 -2.24 -0.10 23.68
N GLN A 516 -1.50 0.75 22.94
CA GLN A 516 -0.65 1.81 23.49
C GLN A 516 -1.48 2.88 24.20
N LEU A 517 -2.55 3.36 23.56
CA LEU A 517 -3.44 4.39 24.12
C LEU A 517 -4.25 3.92 25.33
N ARG A 518 -4.41 2.59 25.51
CA ARG A 518 -5.01 1.99 26.71
C ARG A 518 -3.99 1.72 27.83
N GLY A 519 -2.69 1.88 27.57
CA GLY A 519 -1.65 1.51 28.54
C GLY A 519 -1.45 0.00 28.70
N GLU A 520 -1.82 -0.80 27.69
CA GLU A 520 -1.85 -2.27 27.76
C GLU A 520 -0.67 -2.94 27.03
N ALA A 521 0.33 -2.18 26.59
CA ALA A 521 1.38 -2.69 25.71
C ALA A 521 2.55 -3.38 26.42
N GLY A 522 2.54 -3.48 27.76
CA GLY A 522 3.58 -4.17 28.53
C GLY A 522 4.97 -3.58 28.30
N ASP A 523 5.99 -4.41 28.04
CA ASP A 523 7.39 -3.98 27.92
C ASP A 523 7.66 -3.01 26.75
N ARG A 524 6.75 -2.93 25.79
CA ARG A 524 6.83 -2.01 24.64
C ARG A 524 5.97 -0.75 24.80
N GLN A 525 5.41 -0.50 26.00
CA GLN A 525 4.57 0.66 26.28
C GLN A 525 5.36 1.98 26.13
N VAL A 526 4.81 2.90 25.33
CA VAL A 526 5.24 4.30 25.28
C VAL A 526 4.65 5.03 26.48
N ALA A 527 5.49 5.78 27.19
CA ALA A 527 5.09 6.49 28.39
C ALA A 527 4.07 7.59 28.06
N ASP A 528 2.99 7.67 28.85
CA ASP A 528 1.97 8.72 28.79
C ASP A 528 1.34 8.97 27.41
N ALA A 529 1.34 7.97 26.51
CA ALA A 529 0.78 8.10 25.17
C ALA A 529 -0.73 8.43 25.20
N ARG A 530 -1.11 9.56 24.58
CA ARG A 530 -2.50 10.04 24.50
C ARG A 530 -2.99 10.21 23.08
N ILE A 531 -2.09 10.49 22.14
CA ILE A 531 -2.39 10.68 20.72
C ILE A 531 -1.59 9.69 19.89
N GLY A 532 -2.30 8.88 19.10
CA GLY A 532 -1.71 7.92 18.19
C GLY A 532 -2.08 8.23 16.74
N VAL A 533 -1.12 8.16 15.82
CA VAL A 533 -1.44 8.14 14.38
C VAL A 533 -1.34 6.73 13.84
N VAL A 534 -2.28 6.35 12.98
CA VAL A 534 -2.29 5.06 12.31
C VAL A 534 -2.49 5.26 10.83
N SER A 535 -1.57 4.75 10.00
CA SER A 535 -1.77 4.75 8.56
C SER A 535 -2.02 3.34 8.02
N SER A 536 -2.80 3.26 6.97
CA SER A 536 -3.02 2.04 6.20
C SER A 536 -2.76 2.34 4.72
N GLY A 537 -1.89 1.56 4.09
CA GLY A 537 -1.37 1.80 2.74
C GLY A 537 -1.04 0.50 2.00
N GLY A 538 -0.17 0.58 1.01
CA GLY A 538 0.31 -0.56 0.20
C GLY A 538 -0.68 -1.11 -0.82
N LEU A 539 -1.95 -0.68 -0.76
CA LEU A 539 -3.03 -0.98 -1.69
C LEU A 539 -3.85 0.31 -1.83
N THR A 540 -4.00 0.82 -3.06
CA THR A 540 -4.60 2.14 -3.30
C THR A 540 -6.12 2.07 -3.46
N PRO A 541 -6.86 3.09 -2.97
CA PRO A 541 -6.40 4.26 -2.18
C PRO A 541 -5.98 3.92 -0.74
N SER A 542 -5.17 4.75 -0.09
CA SER A 542 -4.77 4.59 1.33
C SER A 542 -5.74 5.33 2.30
N GLY A 543 -5.50 5.23 3.61
CA GLY A 543 -6.20 6.02 4.64
C GLY A 543 -5.39 6.18 5.93
N VAL A 544 -5.62 7.27 6.67
CA VAL A 544 -4.98 7.57 7.96
C VAL A 544 -5.99 7.95 9.03
N LEU A 545 -5.72 7.56 10.28
CA LEU A 545 -6.52 7.84 11.47
C LEU A 545 -5.64 8.54 12.50
N LEU A 546 -6.15 9.62 13.11
CA LEU A 546 -5.66 10.12 14.39
C LEU A 546 -6.58 9.60 15.49
N LEU A 547 -6.00 8.95 16.48
CA LEU A 547 -6.66 8.32 17.61
C LEU A 547 -6.26 9.05 18.89
N ARG A 548 -7.16 9.11 19.87
CA ARG A 548 -6.89 9.67 21.18
C ARG A 548 -7.44 8.83 22.31
N ALA A 549 -6.71 8.79 23.42
CA ALA A 549 -7.20 8.18 24.65
C ALA A 549 -8.43 8.94 25.20
N ASP A 550 -9.36 8.24 25.84
CA ASP A 550 -10.44 8.84 26.64
C ASP A 550 -9.87 9.22 28.02
N THR A 551 -9.24 10.41 28.10
CA THR A 551 -8.67 10.95 29.34
C THR A 551 -9.62 11.90 30.05
#